data_AF-A0A7Y8JFE0-F1
#
_entry.id   AF-A0A7Y8JFE0-F1
#
_cell.length_a   1.000
_cell.length_b   1.000
_cell.length_c   1.000
_cell.angle_alpha   90.00
_cell.angle_beta   90.00
_cell.angle_gamma   90.00
#
_symmetry.space_group_name_H-M   'P 1'
#
loop_
_entity.id
_entity.type
_entity.pdbx_description
1 polymer ?
#
loop_
_entity_poly.entity_id
_entity_poly.type
_entity_poly.pdbx_seq_one_letter_code
_entity_poly.pdbx_strand_id
1 'polypeptide(L)'
;MEVLEVEATAIDEYFGAEYTKIDIIKIDAEGSEPLIFDGMKKTINSNPDVAIICEFSPPLISGSRDPGKFLNELKDYGFIIRVIDENSRLIEISEKKLLKVENCELYLKR
;
A
#
# COMPACT_ATOMS: atom_id res chain seq x y z
N MET A 1 6.75 27.77 1.64
CA MET A 1 6.22 26.46 2.06
C MET A 1 6.67 26.30 3.50
N GLU A 2 5.74 26.17 4.43
CA GLU A 2 6.05 25.91 5.84
C GLU A 2 6.10 24.39 6.02
N VAL A 3 7.09 23.91 6.77
CA VAL A 3 7.28 22.47 7.04
C VAL A 3 7.03 22.24 8.52
N LEU A 4 6.23 21.23 8.82
CA LEU A 4 5.93 20.79 10.18
C LEU A 4 6.54 19.41 10.39
N GLU A 5 7.30 19.25 11.47
CA GLU A 5 7.77 17.96 11.93
C GLU A 5 6.72 17.33 12.85
N VAL A 6 6.43 16.06 12.65
CA VAL A 6 5.49 15.27 13.46
C VAL A 6 6.12 13.94 13.83
N GLU A 7 5.73 13.39 14.97
CA GLU A 7 6.13 12.04 15.36
C GLU A 7 5.46 11.00 14.46
N ALA A 8 6.21 9.99 14.05
CA ALA A 8 5.72 8.85 13.28
C ALA A 8 6.30 7.55 13.85
N THR A 9 5.54 6.46 13.74
CA THR A 9 5.97 5.12 14.17
C THR A 9 5.59 4.08 13.10
N ALA A 10 6.32 2.97 13.09
CA ALA A 10 5.97 1.82 12.27
C ALA A 10 4.73 1.12 12.84
N ILE A 11 3.86 0.60 11.98
CA ILE A 11 2.68 -0.16 12.40
C ILE A 11 3.07 -1.38 13.24
N ASP A 12 4.15 -2.06 12.84
CA ASP A 12 4.72 -3.20 13.57
C ASP A 12 5.23 -2.82 14.98
N GLU A 13 5.67 -1.58 15.19
CA GLU A 13 6.08 -1.08 16.50
C GLU A 13 4.88 -0.69 17.35
N TYR A 14 3.87 -0.05 16.74
CA TYR A 14 2.64 0.35 17.41
C TYR A 14 1.87 -0.83 18.03
N PHE A 15 1.72 -1.94 17.29
CA PHE A 15 1.08 -3.15 17.82
C PHE A 15 2.03 -4.02 18.67
N GLY A 16 3.34 -3.86 18.52
CA GLY A 16 4.34 -4.61 19.28
C GLY A 16 4.26 -6.13 19.06
N ALA A 17 4.33 -6.90 20.15
CA ALA A 17 4.25 -8.36 20.11
C ALA A 17 2.79 -8.90 20.16
N GLU A 18 1.80 -8.01 20.26
CA GLU A 18 0.41 -8.43 20.38
C GLU A 18 -0.15 -8.85 19.03
N TYR A 19 -0.68 -10.08 18.96
CA TYR A 19 -1.40 -10.52 17.78
C TYR A 19 -2.74 -9.78 17.69
N THR A 20 -2.85 -8.90 16.70
CA THR A 20 -4.11 -8.28 16.32
C THR A 20 -4.59 -8.88 15.01
N LYS A 21 -5.77 -9.52 15.04
CA LYS A 21 -6.43 -9.98 13.82
C LYS A 21 -6.88 -8.75 13.02
N ILE A 22 -6.35 -8.60 11.81
CA ILE A 22 -6.68 -7.49 10.91
C ILE A 22 -7.23 -8.07 9.61
N ASP A 23 -8.51 -7.80 9.36
CA ASP A 23 -9.19 -8.26 8.15
C ASP A 23 -8.90 -7.33 6.96
N ILE A 24 -8.79 -6.02 7.20
CA ILE A 24 -8.59 -4.99 6.16
C ILE A 24 -7.63 -3.90 6.66
N ILE A 25 -6.72 -3.47 5.80
CA ILE A 25 -5.88 -2.27 5.97
C ILE A 25 -6.24 -1.27 4.85
N LYS A 26 -6.42 0.00 5.19
CA LYS A 26 -6.51 1.10 4.21
C LYS A 26 -5.29 2.01 4.36
N ILE A 27 -4.67 2.35 3.24
CA ILE A 27 -3.53 3.27 3.16
C ILE A 27 -3.87 4.37 2.15
N ASP A 28 -3.71 5.61 2.60
CA ASP A 28 -4.01 6.82 1.85
C ASP A 28 -3.13 7.93 2.47
N ALA A 29 -1.90 8.04 1.98
CA ALA A 29 -0.83 8.76 2.66
C ALA A 29 0.08 9.55 1.69
N GLU A 30 -0.48 9.95 0.55
CA GLU A 30 0.06 10.95 -0.38
C GLU A 30 1.50 10.62 -0.83
N GLY A 31 1.76 9.35 -1.15
CA GLY A 31 3.06 8.87 -1.62
C GLY A 31 3.92 8.16 -0.55
N SER A 32 3.47 8.13 0.70
CA SER A 32 4.16 7.42 1.78
C SER A 32 3.84 5.92 1.84
N GLU A 33 3.00 5.41 0.94
CA GLU A 33 2.53 4.03 0.93
C GLU A 33 3.67 2.99 0.95
N PRO A 34 4.78 3.16 0.21
CA PRO A 34 5.90 2.21 0.29
C PRO A 34 6.59 2.20 1.66
N LEU A 35 6.67 3.36 2.34
CA LEU A 35 7.27 3.47 3.68
C LEU A 35 6.36 2.85 4.73
N ILE A 36 5.05 3.08 4.62
CA ILE A 36 4.05 2.44 5.48
C ILE A 36 4.09 0.93 5.28
N PHE A 37 4.20 0.47 4.03
CA PHE A 37 4.32 -0.95 3.70
C PHE A 37 5.54 -1.60 4.38
N ASP A 38 6.70 -0.95 4.38
CA ASP A 38 7.88 -1.41 5.11
C ASP A 38 7.64 -1.51 6.61
N GLY A 39 6.94 -0.53 7.18
CA GLY A 39 6.63 -0.46 8.60
C GLY A 39 5.58 -1.47 9.09
N MET A 40 4.96 -2.25 8.21
CA MET A 40 3.89 -3.20 8.55
C MET A 40 4.15 -4.64 8.08
N LYS A 41 5.40 -4.98 7.73
CA LYS A 41 5.74 -6.30 7.17
C LYS A 41 5.41 -7.45 8.14
N LYS A 42 5.67 -7.31 9.44
CA LYS A 42 5.30 -8.35 10.43
C LYS A 42 3.79 -8.44 10.60
N THR A 43 3.10 -7.30 10.59
CA THR A 43 1.64 -7.21 10.66
C THR A 43 0.99 -7.94 9.49
N ILE A 44 1.47 -7.70 8.27
CA ILE A 44 1.04 -8.44 7.08
C ILE A 44 1.33 -9.93 7.27
N ASN A 45 2.56 -10.33 7.63
CA ASN A 45 2.91 -11.75 7.75
C ASN A 45 2.11 -12.49 8.83
N SER A 46 1.67 -11.80 9.87
CA SER A 46 0.80 -12.37 10.91
C SER A 46 -0.67 -12.45 10.49
N ASN A 47 -1.07 -11.74 9.44
CA ASN A 47 -2.43 -11.73 8.90
C ASN A 47 -2.42 -12.27 7.46
N PRO A 48 -2.35 -13.61 7.25
CA PRO A 48 -2.29 -14.20 5.91
C PRO A 48 -3.49 -13.80 5.04
N ASP A 49 -4.67 -13.68 5.63
CA ASP A 49 -5.92 -13.34 4.97
C ASP A 49 -6.22 -11.83 4.89
N VAL A 50 -5.28 -10.94 5.19
CA VAL A 50 -5.53 -9.50 5.13
C VAL A 50 -5.81 -9.04 3.69
N ALA A 51 -6.80 -8.15 3.53
CA ALA A 51 -6.95 -7.35 2.32
C ALA A 51 -6.38 -5.95 2.54
N ILE A 52 -5.68 -5.40 1.55
CA ILE A 52 -5.17 -4.03 1.64
C ILE A 52 -5.80 -3.20 0.52
N ILE A 53 -6.35 -2.06 0.89
CA ILE A 53 -6.76 -1.01 -0.04
C ILE A 53 -5.69 0.08 0.05
N CYS A 54 -5.04 0.41 -1.06
CA CYS A 54 -3.87 1.27 -1.06
C CYS A 54 -4.01 2.31 -2.16
N GLU A 55 -3.90 3.58 -1.81
CA GLU A 55 -3.69 4.63 -2.79
C GLU A 55 -2.45 4.28 -3.63
N PHE A 56 -2.55 4.46 -4.95
CA PHE A 56 -1.41 4.34 -5.84
C PHE A 56 -1.37 5.51 -6.80
N SER A 57 -0.50 6.46 -6.47
CA SER A 57 -0.17 7.62 -7.28
C SER A 57 1.31 7.56 -7.65
N PRO A 58 1.68 7.12 -8.88
CA PRO A 58 3.06 7.12 -9.33
C PRO A 58 3.78 8.47 -9.14
N PRO A 59 3.15 9.63 -9.43
CA PRO A 59 3.78 10.93 -9.18
C PRO A 59 4.15 11.15 -7.71
N LEU A 60 3.26 10.82 -6.76
CA LEU A 60 3.51 11.03 -5.33
C LEU A 60 4.48 9.98 -4.77
N ILE A 61 4.26 8.71 -5.11
CA ILE A 61 5.10 7.58 -4.68
C ILE A 61 6.55 7.79 -5.12
N SER A 62 6.79 8.41 -6.29
CA SER A 62 8.15 8.69 -6.77
C SER A 62 9.01 9.52 -5.82
N GLY A 63 8.39 10.26 -4.89
CA GLY A 63 9.09 10.99 -3.82
C GLY A 63 9.68 10.08 -2.72
N SER A 64 9.17 8.86 -2.56
CA SER A 64 9.61 7.90 -1.53
C SER A 64 10.23 6.62 -2.11
N ARG A 65 9.73 6.11 -3.23
CA ARG A 65 10.19 4.89 -3.91
C ARG A 65 9.89 4.92 -5.40
N ASP A 66 10.65 4.18 -6.20
CA ASP A 66 10.26 3.89 -7.58
C ASP A 66 8.91 3.13 -7.60
N PRO A 67 7.86 3.65 -8.27
CA PRO A 67 6.54 3.02 -8.25
C PRO A 67 6.53 1.60 -8.84
N GLY A 68 7.38 1.32 -9.84
CA GLY A 68 7.52 -0.02 -10.42
C GLY A 68 8.14 -1.01 -9.44
N LYS A 69 9.16 -0.59 -8.69
CA LYS A 69 9.74 -1.39 -7.60
C LYS A 69 8.72 -1.66 -6.51
N PHE A 70 7.89 -0.68 -6.15
CA PHE A 70 6.83 -0.89 -5.17
C PHE A 70 5.80 -1.93 -5.67
N LEU A 71 5.33 -1.81 -6.93
CA LEU A 71 4.44 -2.82 -7.52
C LEU A 71 5.06 -4.23 -7.53
N ASN A 72 6.36 -4.35 -7.81
CA ASN A 72 7.05 -5.63 -7.77
C ASN A 72 7.16 -6.19 -6.35
N GLU A 73 7.46 -5.35 -5.37
CA GLU A 73 7.51 -5.76 -3.96
C GLU A 73 6.15 -6.28 -3.46
N LEU A 74 5.05 -5.62 -3.84
CA LEU A 74 3.71 -6.09 -3.52
C LEU A 74 3.45 -7.49 -4.08
N LYS A 75 3.86 -7.74 -5.34
CA LYS A 75 3.74 -9.07 -5.97
C LYS A 75 4.67 -10.10 -5.33
N ASP A 76 5.88 -9.73 -4.96
CA ASP A 76 6.85 -10.60 -4.28
C ASP A 76 6.33 -11.03 -2.89
N TYR A 77 5.52 -10.19 -2.24
CA TYR A 77 4.76 -10.53 -1.03
C TYR A 77 3.54 -11.45 -1.27
N GLY A 78 3.28 -11.81 -2.53
CA GLY A 78 2.20 -12.69 -2.95
C GLY A 78 0.87 -11.99 -3.23
N PHE A 79 0.80 -10.66 -3.20
CA PHE A 79 -0.45 -9.96 -3.47
C PHE A 79 -0.81 -9.99 -4.97
N ILE A 80 -2.06 -10.36 -5.24
CA ILE A 80 -2.75 -10.09 -6.50
C ILE A 80 -3.22 -8.64 -6.47
N ILE A 81 -2.79 -7.88 -7.47
CA ILE A 81 -3.11 -6.46 -7.60
C ILE A 81 -4.31 -6.29 -8.53
N ARG A 82 -5.38 -5.67 -8.01
CA ARG A 82 -6.52 -5.19 -8.78
C ARG A 82 -6.74 -3.71 -8.50
N VAL A 83 -7.52 -3.04 -9.34
CA VAL A 83 -7.94 -1.65 -9.11
C VAL A 83 -9.41 -1.63 -8.74
N ILE A 84 -9.76 -0.83 -7.76
CA ILE A 84 -11.16 -0.45 -7.49
C ILE A 84 -11.48 0.71 -8.43
N ASP A 85 -12.37 0.47 -9.41
CA ASP A 85 -12.78 1.52 -10.35
C ASP A 85 -13.85 2.45 -9.76
N GLU A 86 -14.17 3.52 -10.47
CA GLU A 86 -15.19 4.51 -10.10
C GLU A 86 -16.61 3.94 -9.90
N ASN A 87 -16.86 2.71 -10.39
CA ASN A 87 -18.12 1.98 -10.23
C ASN A 87 -18.03 0.91 -9.13
N SER A 88 -17.01 0.98 -8.26
CA SER A 88 -16.74 0.02 -7.19
C SER A 88 -16.51 -1.42 -7.67
N ARG A 89 -15.98 -1.59 -8.89
CA ARG A 89 -15.65 -2.90 -9.44
C ARG A 89 -14.16 -3.16 -9.30
N LEU A 90 -13.81 -4.41 -9.04
CA LEU A 90 -12.42 -4.87 -9.10
C LEU A 90 -12.06 -5.20 -10.54
N ILE A 91 -11.11 -4.46 -11.10
CA ILE A 91 -10.63 -4.64 -12.47
C ILE A 91 -9.13 -4.95 -12.50
N GLU A 92 -8.70 -5.68 -13.52
CA GLU A 92 -7.29 -5.91 -13.80
C GLU A 92 -6.77 -4.81 -14.72
N ILE A 93 -5.63 -4.22 -14.35
CA ILE A 93 -4.94 -3.20 -15.15
C ILE A 93 -3.49 -3.66 -15.32
N SER A 94 -2.95 -3.50 -16.53
CA SER A 94 -1.55 -3.83 -16.76
C SER A 94 -0.63 -2.87 -16.00
N GLU A 95 0.50 -3.37 -15.53
CA GLU A 95 1.51 -2.55 -14.84
C GLU A 95 1.92 -1.32 -15.66
N LYS A 96 2.10 -1.48 -16.98
CA LYS A 96 2.41 -0.36 -17.89
C LYS A 96 1.36 0.75 -17.87
N LYS A 97 0.08 0.42 -17.63
CA LYS A 97 -1.00 1.40 -17.47
C LYS A 97 -1.00 1.98 -16.05
N LEU A 98 -0.84 1.15 -15.02
CA LEU A 98 -0.73 1.59 -13.62
C LEU A 98 0.38 2.63 -13.44
N LEU A 99 1.56 2.41 -14.03
CA LEU A 99 2.68 3.34 -13.94
C LEU A 99 2.46 4.69 -14.66
N LYS A 100 1.31 4.89 -15.30
CA LYS A 100 0.94 6.11 -16.04
C LYS A 100 -0.34 6.77 -15.54
N VAL A 101 -0.98 6.23 -14.50
CA VAL A 101 -2.14 6.90 -13.90
C VAL A 101 -1.66 8.07 -13.05
N GLU A 102 -2.51 9.08 -12.88
CA GLU A 102 -2.29 10.11 -11.85
C GLU A 102 -2.52 9.53 -10.46
N ASN A 103 -3.61 8.79 -10.29
CA ASN A 103 -3.99 8.14 -9.04
C ASN A 103 -4.96 6.97 -9.32
N CYS A 104 -4.93 5.92 -8.49
CA CYS A 104 -5.99 4.93 -8.40
C CYS A 104 -5.98 4.22 -7.02
N GLU A 105 -7.06 3.50 -6.71
CA GLU A 105 -7.14 2.65 -5.53
C GLU A 105 -6.79 1.20 -5.90
N LEU A 106 -5.70 0.69 -5.33
CA LEU A 106 -5.35 -0.72 -5.44
C LEU A 106 -6.13 -1.53 -4.41
N TYR A 107 -6.64 -2.67 -4.83
CA TYR A 107 -7.08 -3.76 -3.96
C TYR A 107 -6.05 -4.88 -4.04
N LEU A 108 -5.43 -5.19 -2.92
CA LEU A 108 -4.38 -6.19 -2.77
C LEU A 108 -4.91 -7.35 -1.93
N LYS A 109 -4.82 -8.56 -2.49
CA LYS A 109 -5.22 -9.79 -1.81
C LYS A 109 -4.31 -10.96 -2.19
N ARG A 110 -3.93 -11.77 -1.21
CA ARG A 110 -3.19 -13.03 -1.39
C ARG A 110 -4.03 -14.21 -0.90
#